data_AF-A0A2S6TN56-F1
#
_entry.id   AF-A0A2S6TN56-F1
#
_cell.length_a   1.000
_cell.length_b   1.000
_cell.length_c   1.000
_cell.angle_alpha   90.00
_cell.angle_beta   90.00
_cell.angle_gamma   90.00
#
_symmetry.space_group_name_H-M   'P 1'
#
loop_
_entity.id
_entity.type
_entity.pdbx_description
1 polymer ?
#
loop_
_entity_poly.entity_id
_entity_poly.type
_entity_poly.pdbx_seq_one_letter_code
_entity_poly.pdbx_strand_id
1 'polypeptide(L)'
;MTLSPYHVHEEVRETAVTVTPPNIKFEPDTSREKMHNAHAHGMQCLCLFTVANILPLEPVTAFKLALNGTGVEIALFDKAEVEANHVQFRYTMHYR
;
A
#
# COMPACT_ATOMS: atom_id res chain seq x y z
N MET A 1 -19.42 52.69 11.43
CA MET A 1 -19.77 51.69 10.40
C MET A 1 -20.62 50.63 11.07
N THR A 2 -21.92 50.64 10.83
CA THR A 2 -22.90 49.73 11.43
C THR A 2 -23.10 48.56 10.49
N LEU A 3 -22.77 47.34 10.94
CA LEU A 3 -22.97 46.11 10.16
C LEU A 3 -24.48 45.87 9.96
N SER A 4 -24.87 45.57 8.72
CA SER A 4 -26.25 45.29 8.32
C SER A 4 -26.81 44.07 9.09
N PRO A 5 -28.04 44.12 9.63
CA PRO A 5 -28.64 43.06 10.44
C PRO A 5 -29.09 41.82 9.63
N TYR A 6 -28.87 41.80 8.32
CA TYR A 6 -29.29 40.73 7.42
C TYR A 6 -28.17 39.77 6.99
N HIS A 7 -27.05 39.73 7.72
CA HIS A 7 -26.05 38.70 7.49
C HIS A 7 -26.53 37.38 8.11
N VAL A 8 -27.23 36.59 7.31
CA VAL A 8 -27.49 35.19 7.61
C VAL A 8 -26.13 34.50 7.51
N HIS A 9 -25.62 33.97 8.63
CA HIS A 9 -24.50 33.05 8.57
C HIS A 9 -24.94 31.87 7.70
N GLU A 10 -24.47 31.79 6.47
CA GLU A 10 -24.50 30.52 5.76
C GLU A 10 -23.73 29.55 6.66
N GLU A 11 -24.40 28.48 7.09
CA GLU A 11 -23.71 27.34 7.69
C GLU A 11 -22.71 26.85 6.65
N VAL A 12 -21.46 27.32 6.76
CA VAL A 12 -20.33 26.70 6.09
C VAL A 12 -20.24 25.32 6.70
N ARG A 13 -20.93 24.35 6.09
CA ARG A 13 -20.77 22.93 6.41
C ARG A 13 -19.33 22.58 6.07
N GLU A 14 -18.48 22.60 7.09
CA GLU A 14 -17.15 22.01 6.99
C GLU A 14 -17.33 20.58 6.47
N THR A 15 -16.76 20.31 5.31
CA THR A 15 -16.93 19.01 4.66
C THR A 15 -16.00 18.03 5.36
N ALA A 16 -16.54 17.27 6.31
CA ALA A 16 -15.83 16.15 6.92
C ALA A 16 -15.96 14.93 5.99
N VAL A 17 -14.84 14.44 5.47
CA VAL A 17 -14.79 13.19 4.70
C VAL A 17 -14.27 12.09 5.62
N THR A 18 -15.12 11.12 5.92
CA THR A 18 -14.68 9.89 6.61
C THR A 18 -14.18 8.91 5.56
N VAL A 19 -12.89 8.62 5.61
CA VAL A 19 -12.27 7.56 4.80
C VAL A 19 -12.21 6.31 5.65
N THR A 20 -12.70 5.18 5.12
CA THR A 20 -12.48 3.87 5.75
C THR A 20 -10.97 3.63 5.82
N PRO A 21 -10.37 3.53 7.01
CA PRO A 21 -8.93 3.37 7.10
C PRO A 21 -8.52 2.03 6.48
N PRO A 22 -7.32 1.95 5.88
CA PRO A 22 -6.75 0.67 5.51
C PRO A 22 -6.65 -0.23 6.76
N ASN A 23 -6.67 -1.55 6.56
CA ASN A 23 -6.42 -2.49 7.65
C ASN A 23 -4.93 -2.41 8.04
N ILE A 24 -4.62 -1.62 9.07
CA ILE A 24 -3.27 -1.41 9.58
C ILE A 24 -3.06 -2.32 10.80
N LYS A 25 -1.97 -3.08 10.80
CA LYS A 25 -1.58 -3.94 11.91
C LYS A 25 -0.21 -3.54 12.45
N PHE A 26 -0.06 -3.49 13.77
CA PHE A 26 1.18 -3.15 14.46
C PHE A 26 1.55 -4.24 15.46
N GLU A 27 2.40 -5.19 15.05
CA GLU A 27 2.96 -6.21 15.95
C GLU A 27 4.40 -6.56 15.52
N PRO A 28 5.24 -7.05 16.45
CA PRO A 28 6.51 -7.69 16.10
C PRO A 28 6.26 -8.86 15.13
N ASP A 29 7.11 -9.02 14.10
CA ASP A 29 7.08 -10.18 13.19
C ASP A 29 5.75 -10.44 12.43
N THR A 30 5.02 -9.37 12.07
CA THR A 30 3.80 -9.45 11.24
C THR A 30 4.01 -10.05 9.84
N SER A 31 5.25 -10.32 9.42
CA SER A 31 5.58 -10.95 8.14
C SER A 31 4.88 -12.28 7.93
N ARG A 32 4.65 -13.06 9.00
CA ARG A 32 3.90 -14.32 8.91
C ARG A 32 2.40 -14.13 8.68
N GLU A 33 1.78 -13.10 9.24
CA GLU A 33 0.36 -12.84 9.02
C GLU A 33 0.03 -12.32 7.62
N LYS A 34 1.01 -11.74 6.92
CA LYS A 34 0.84 -11.34 5.52
C LYS A 34 0.46 -12.53 4.62
N MET A 35 0.92 -13.74 4.96
CA MET A 35 0.51 -15.00 4.31
C MET A 35 -0.99 -15.25 4.46
N HIS A 36 -1.50 -15.13 5.69
CA HIS A 36 -2.89 -15.39 6.03
C HIS A 36 -3.80 -14.41 5.28
N ASN A 37 -3.39 -13.15 5.16
CA ASN A 37 -4.17 -12.14 4.42
C ASN A 37 -4.23 -12.44 2.92
N ALA A 38 -3.09 -12.74 2.27
CA ALA A 38 -3.09 -13.04 0.83
C ALA A 38 -3.97 -14.25 0.50
N HIS A 39 -3.85 -15.31 1.31
CA HIS A 39 -4.69 -16.51 1.16
C HIS A 39 -6.17 -16.22 1.51
N ALA A 40 -6.46 -15.48 2.59
CA ALA A 40 -7.82 -15.11 2.98
C ALA A 40 -8.51 -14.23 1.93
N HIS A 41 -7.75 -13.47 1.15
CA HIS A 41 -8.26 -12.70 0.01
C HIS A 41 -8.32 -13.50 -1.30
N GLY A 42 -8.00 -14.81 -1.28
CA GLY A 42 -8.05 -15.67 -2.46
C GLY A 42 -7.03 -15.30 -3.54
N MET A 43 -5.95 -14.62 -3.17
CA MET A 43 -4.91 -14.21 -4.11
C MET A 43 -4.07 -15.41 -4.52
N GLN A 44 -3.84 -15.55 -5.84
CA GLN A 44 -3.02 -16.63 -6.40
C GLN A 44 -1.63 -16.15 -6.84
N CYS A 45 -1.48 -14.85 -7.10
CA CYS A 45 -0.23 -14.24 -7.50
C CYS A 45 -0.11 -12.85 -6.87
N LEU A 46 1.10 -12.51 -6.41
CA LEU A 46 1.45 -11.22 -5.84
C LEU A 46 2.60 -10.60 -6.64
N CYS A 47 2.55 -9.30 -6.89
CA CYS A 47 3.69 -8.58 -7.44
C CYS A 47 4.38 -7.79 -6.31
N LEU A 48 5.66 -8.11 -6.07
CA LEU A 48 6.50 -7.41 -5.11
C LEU A 48 7.30 -6.32 -5.84
N PHE A 49 6.97 -5.06 -5.54
CA PHE A 49 7.72 -3.90 -6.01
C PHE A 49 8.73 -3.49 -4.96
N THR A 50 10.00 -3.46 -5.35
CA THR A 50 11.11 -3.19 -4.43
C THR A 50 12.28 -2.53 -5.15
N VAL A 51 13.17 -1.96 -4.36
CA VAL A 51 14.48 -1.46 -4.81
C VAL A 51 15.48 -2.62 -4.73
N ALA A 52 16.41 -2.74 -5.67
CA ALA A 52 17.35 -3.85 -5.74
C ALA A 52 18.24 -3.98 -4.48
N ASN A 53 18.60 -2.86 -3.86
CA ASN A 53 19.47 -2.82 -2.69
C ASN A 53 18.82 -3.39 -1.41
N ILE A 54 17.48 -3.41 -1.33
CA ILE A 54 16.76 -3.96 -0.17
C ILE A 54 16.33 -5.42 -0.38
N LEU A 55 16.44 -5.93 -1.61
CA LEU A 55 16.13 -7.31 -1.95
C LEU A 55 16.84 -8.37 -1.09
N PRO A 56 18.15 -8.23 -0.74
CA PRO A 56 18.84 -9.20 0.10
C PRO A 56 18.59 -9.01 1.60
N LEU A 57 17.86 -7.95 2.00
CA LEU A 57 17.64 -7.65 3.41
C LEU A 57 16.55 -8.55 4.01
N GLU A 58 16.66 -8.76 5.32
CA GLU A 58 15.77 -9.63 6.10
C GLU A 58 14.28 -9.40 5.85
N PRO A 59 13.75 -8.16 5.75
CA PRO A 59 12.31 -7.96 5.59
C PRO A 59 11.76 -8.57 4.30
N VAL A 60 12.54 -8.54 3.21
CA VAL A 60 12.14 -9.06 1.89
C VAL A 60 12.33 -10.57 1.83
N THR A 61 13.42 -11.08 2.40
CA THR A 61 13.69 -12.52 2.44
C THR A 61 12.70 -13.25 3.35
N ALA A 62 12.38 -12.70 4.52
CA ALA A 62 11.35 -13.23 5.42
C ALA A 62 9.96 -13.24 4.78
N PHE A 63 9.62 -12.21 4.00
CA PHE A 63 8.35 -12.17 3.25
C PHE A 63 8.26 -13.25 2.18
N LYS A 64 9.33 -13.45 1.40
CA LYS A 64 9.39 -14.52 0.38
C LYS A 64 9.33 -15.90 1.02
N LEU A 65 10.03 -16.11 2.13
CA LEU A 65 10.02 -17.36 2.87
C LEU A 65 8.63 -17.66 3.45
N ALA A 66 7.95 -16.65 3.97
CA ALA A 66 6.59 -16.79 4.46
C ALA A 66 5.65 -17.29 3.36
N LEU A 67 5.73 -16.75 2.15
CA LEU A 67 4.87 -17.17 1.04
C LEU A 67 5.21 -18.57 0.48
N ASN A 68 6.35 -19.16 0.86
CA ASN A 68 6.73 -20.49 0.40
C ASN A 68 5.75 -21.55 0.92
N GLY A 69 5.30 -22.46 0.04
CA GLY A 69 4.33 -23.51 0.38
C GLY A 69 2.87 -23.06 0.46
N THR A 70 2.55 -21.79 0.18
CA THR A 70 1.17 -21.28 0.17
C THR A 70 0.45 -21.46 -1.17
N GLY A 71 1.18 -21.82 -2.24
CA GLY A 71 0.66 -21.86 -3.59
C GLY A 71 0.45 -20.48 -4.24
N VAL A 72 0.80 -19.40 -3.53
CA VAL A 72 0.77 -18.03 -4.06
C VAL A 72 2.08 -17.77 -4.80
N GLU A 73 1.97 -17.46 -6.10
CA GLU A 73 3.11 -17.07 -6.92
C GLU A 73 3.56 -15.64 -6.60
N ILE A 74 4.86 -15.37 -6.78
CA ILE A 74 5.43 -14.04 -6.59
C ILE A 74 6.12 -13.60 -7.88
N ALA A 75 5.62 -12.53 -8.49
CA ALA A 75 6.35 -11.75 -9.46
C ALA A 75 7.19 -10.70 -8.73
N LEU A 76 8.45 -10.52 -9.13
CA LEU A 76 9.36 -9.54 -8.52
C LEU A 76 9.68 -8.44 -9.53
N PHE A 77 9.50 -7.19 -9.11
CA PHE A 77 10.05 -6.03 -9.76
C PHE A 77 11.01 -5.32 -8.81
N ASP A 78 12.31 -5.41 -9.07
CA ASP A 78 13.38 -4.90 -8.20
C ASP A 78 14.06 -3.62 -8.72
N LYS A 79 13.52 -3.03 -9.79
CA LYS A 79 14.08 -1.82 -10.44
C LYS A 79 13.39 -0.53 -10.00
N ALA A 80 12.69 -0.53 -8.86
CA ALA A 80 12.16 0.71 -8.33
C ALA A 80 13.31 1.62 -7.88
N GLU A 81 13.16 2.94 -8.04
CA GLU A 81 14.08 3.90 -7.42
C GLU A 81 13.48 4.44 -6.11
N VAL A 82 14.33 4.98 -5.24
CA VAL A 82 13.91 5.57 -3.95
C VAL A 82 12.98 6.76 -4.17
N GLU A 83 13.22 7.54 -5.22
CA GLU A 83 12.35 8.64 -5.65
C GLU A 83 11.56 8.25 -6.88
N ALA A 84 10.62 7.33 -6.68
CA ALA A 84 9.84 6.79 -7.78
C ALA A 84 9.06 7.90 -8.51
N ASN A 85 9.17 7.91 -9.85
CA ASN A 85 8.43 8.83 -10.70
C ASN A 85 7.34 8.09 -11.50
N HIS A 86 6.42 8.86 -12.08
CA HIS A 86 5.29 8.33 -12.84
C HIS A 86 5.70 7.49 -14.07
N VAL A 87 6.92 7.69 -14.59
CA VAL A 87 7.46 6.90 -15.70
C VAL A 87 7.79 5.49 -15.25
N GLN A 88 8.37 5.33 -14.05
CA GLN A 88 8.67 4.01 -13.48
C GLN A 88 7.42 3.18 -13.22
N PHE A 89 6.35 3.80 -12.72
CA PHE A 89 5.07 3.13 -12.48
C PHE A 89 4.43 2.58 -13.77
N ARG A 90 4.60 3.29 -14.89
CA ARG A 90 4.09 2.82 -16.19
C ARG A 90 4.95 1.70 -16.76
N TYR A 91 6.27 1.79 -16.65
CA TYR A 91 7.17 0.70 -17.07
C TYR A 91 6.89 -0.61 -16.33
N THR A 92 6.51 -0.53 -15.06
CA THR A 92 6.15 -1.70 -14.24
C THR A 92 4.86 -2.37 -14.69
N MET A 93 3.84 -1.58 -15.04
CA MET A 93 2.54 -2.08 -15.49
C MET A 93 2.56 -2.66 -16.93
N HIS A 94 3.63 -2.40 -17.68
CA HIS A 94 3.83 -2.90 -19.05
C HIS A 94 4.81 -4.06 -19.17
N TYR A 95 5.46 -4.49 -18.07
CA TYR A 95 6.23 -5.74 -18.04
C TYR A 95 5.25 -6.93 -18.10
N ARG A 96 5.06 -7.49 -19.29
CA ARG A 96 4.37 -8.77 -19.54
C ARG A 96 5.40 -9.85 -19.82
#